data_AF-A0A3S5Y5D3-F1
#
_entry.id   AF-A0A3S5Y5D3-F1
#
_cell.length_a   1.000
_cell.length_b   1.000
_cell.length_c   1.000
_cell.angle_alpha   90.00
_cell.angle_beta   90.00
_cell.angle_gamma   90.00
#
_symmetry.space_group_name_H-M   'P 1'
#
loop_
_entity.id
_entity.type
_entity.pdbx_description
1 polymer ?
#
loop_
_entity_poly.entity_id
_entity_poly.type
_entity_poly.pdbx_seq_one_letter_code
_entity_poly.pdbx_strand_id
1 'polypeptide(L)'
;MASKIDLSAVSRESVLDAVAEFDSLGQGEFLRSRGFKTAKNYRLVHGGRFYDSKAIVGVAHGYATGDFIDHTGFSGGLATVAGCLSELGFIVDHGAKNASGGLLWELETNTPVFTGNGKSAAYKYVVLLWAVVREGRSPNPVAFSTVRMELADYLAPFAIADSQPDPVDPWVALRKSGWWTLHMPEGFDGESVTNRQAKSLTRSEDLQAGLSPAVRSLLKNDVWRAEATAVLLRRIDELVGPAHR
;
A
#
# COMPACT_ATOMS: atom_id res chain seq x y z
N MET A 1 -12.29 22.83 -30.05
CA MET A 1 -12.75 21.45 -29.78
C MET A 1 -11.55 20.69 -29.25
N ALA A 2 -11.55 20.29 -27.97
CA ALA A 2 -10.48 19.44 -27.46
C ALA A 2 -10.65 18.06 -28.11
N SER A 3 -9.69 17.61 -28.90
CA SER A 3 -9.70 16.23 -29.37
C SER A 3 -9.63 15.32 -28.15
N LYS A 4 -10.45 14.27 -28.14
CA LYS A 4 -10.34 13.20 -27.15
C LYS A 4 -8.97 12.56 -27.39
N ILE A 5 -8.08 12.60 -26.40
CA ILE A 5 -6.79 11.90 -26.49
C ILE A 5 -7.07 10.44 -26.82
N ASP A 6 -6.38 9.94 -27.85
CA ASP A 6 -6.32 8.53 -28.14
C ASP A 6 -5.18 7.90 -27.33
N LEU A 7 -5.52 6.99 -26.42
CA LEU A 7 -4.54 6.25 -25.62
C LEU A 7 -4.28 4.84 -26.18
N SER A 8 -4.86 4.47 -27.31
CA SER A 8 -4.72 3.12 -27.89
C SER A 8 -3.29 2.78 -28.30
N ALA A 9 -2.46 3.80 -28.58
CA ALA A 9 -1.04 3.62 -28.87
C ALA A 9 -0.20 3.35 -27.61
N VAL A 10 -0.69 3.68 -26.41
CA VAL A 10 0.05 3.45 -25.17
C VAL A 10 0.18 1.95 -24.94
N SER A 11 1.41 1.47 -24.78
CA SER A 11 1.73 0.07 -24.57
C SER A 11 2.27 -0.15 -23.15
N ARG A 12 2.35 -1.42 -22.75
CA ARG A 12 2.97 -1.77 -21.46
C ARG A 12 4.44 -1.35 -21.41
N GLU A 13 5.16 -1.46 -22.51
CA GLU A 13 6.57 -1.07 -22.63
C GLU A 13 6.74 0.43 -22.47
N SER A 14 5.92 1.24 -23.15
CA SER A 14 6.03 2.70 -23.05
C SER A 14 5.69 3.23 -21.66
N VAL A 15 4.81 2.53 -20.91
CA VAL A 15 4.56 2.82 -19.50
C VAL A 15 5.77 2.49 -18.63
N LEU A 16 6.48 1.38 -18.90
CA LEU A 16 7.71 1.04 -18.18
C LEU A 16 8.85 2.03 -18.46
N ASP A 17 8.98 2.50 -19.70
CA ASP A 17 9.96 3.55 -20.04
C ASP A 17 9.66 4.85 -19.30
N ALA A 18 8.38 5.23 -19.19
CA ALA A 18 7.96 6.38 -18.40
C ALA A 18 8.23 6.21 -16.89
N VAL A 19 8.07 4.99 -16.36
CA VAL A 19 8.44 4.67 -14.98
C VAL A 19 9.95 4.77 -14.78
N ALA A 20 10.76 4.26 -15.71
CA ALA A 20 12.21 4.36 -15.65
C ALA A 20 12.71 5.81 -15.69
N GLU A 21 12.11 6.66 -16.55
CA GLU A 21 12.39 8.11 -16.57
C GLU A 21 11.99 8.76 -15.23
N PHE A 22 10.83 8.41 -14.68
CA PHE A 22 10.38 8.92 -13.38
C PHE A 22 11.38 8.56 -12.27
N ASP A 23 11.82 7.31 -12.18
CA ASP A 23 12.78 6.88 -11.17
C ASP A 23 14.16 7.54 -11.35
N SER A 24 14.58 7.80 -12.60
CA SER A 24 15.84 8.49 -12.88
C SER A 24 15.81 9.98 -12.55
N LEU A 25 14.70 10.67 -12.84
CA LEU A 25 14.57 12.13 -12.63
C LEU A 25 14.11 12.47 -11.20
N GLY A 26 13.37 11.56 -10.57
CA GLY A 26 12.59 11.83 -9.37
C GLY A 26 11.29 12.59 -9.67
N GLN A 27 10.32 12.45 -8.76
CA GLN A 27 8.96 12.95 -8.95
C GLN A 27 8.89 14.45 -9.28
N GLY A 28 9.63 15.28 -8.53
CA GLY A 28 9.54 16.74 -8.69
C GLY A 28 9.96 17.21 -10.09
N GLU A 29 11.07 16.69 -10.60
CA GLU A 29 11.56 17.04 -11.94
C GLU A 29 10.68 16.45 -13.02
N PHE A 30 10.30 15.18 -12.88
CA PHE A 30 9.41 14.50 -13.82
C PHE A 30 8.11 15.27 -14.03
N LEU A 31 7.47 15.70 -12.94
CA LEU A 31 6.23 16.48 -13.00
C LEU A 31 6.45 17.87 -13.59
N ARG A 32 7.51 18.57 -13.17
CA ARG A 32 7.81 19.94 -13.61
C ARG A 32 8.06 20.01 -15.10
N SER A 33 8.78 19.02 -15.66
CA SER A 33 9.16 18.98 -17.08
C SER A 33 7.96 19.13 -18.03
N ARG A 34 6.77 18.67 -17.61
CA ARG A 34 5.54 18.61 -18.44
C ARG A 34 4.31 19.22 -17.75
N GLY A 35 4.53 20.05 -16.73
CA GLY A 35 3.48 20.83 -16.05
C GLY A 35 2.47 19.98 -15.25
N PHE A 36 2.79 18.74 -14.92
CA PHE A 36 1.92 17.90 -14.11
C PHE A 36 1.94 18.29 -12.64
N LYS A 37 0.92 17.82 -11.91
CA LYS A 37 0.81 17.95 -10.46
C LYS A 37 0.78 16.57 -9.84
N THR A 38 1.23 16.47 -8.59
CA THR A 38 1.13 15.25 -7.80
C THR A 38 -0.31 14.73 -7.78
N ALA A 39 -0.44 13.43 -8.04
CA ALA A 39 -1.69 12.71 -8.03
C ALA A 39 -2.24 12.66 -6.61
N LYS A 40 -3.54 12.93 -6.49
CA LYS A 40 -4.25 12.85 -5.21
C LYS A 40 -4.91 11.49 -5.02
N ASN A 41 -5.66 11.02 -6.02
CA ASN A 41 -6.59 9.90 -5.82
C ASN A 41 -6.26 8.64 -6.62
N TYR A 42 -5.46 8.73 -7.69
CA TYR A 42 -5.14 7.60 -8.56
C TYR A 42 -3.64 7.52 -8.77
N ARG A 43 -3.02 6.47 -8.25
CA ARG A 43 -1.59 6.23 -8.45
C ARG A 43 -1.40 4.92 -9.16
N LEU A 44 -0.53 4.92 -10.16
CA LEU A 44 0.00 3.69 -10.70
C LEU A 44 0.87 3.05 -9.60
N VAL A 45 0.70 1.76 -9.37
CA VAL A 45 1.58 0.97 -8.50
C VAL A 45 2.41 0.04 -9.38
N HIS A 46 3.72 0.13 -9.26
CA HIS A 46 4.63 -0.77 -9.95
C HIS A 46 5.88 -1.04 -9.12
N GLY A 47 6.20 -2.31 -8.90
CA GLY A 47 7.36 -2.72 -8.11
C GLY A 47 7.30 -2.21 -6.67
N GLY A 48 6.11 -2.12 -6.09
CA GLY A 48 5.89 -1.63 -4.73
C GLY A 48 6.05 -0.11 -4.55
N ARG A 49 6.19 0.64 -5.64
CA ARG A 49 6.31 2.11 -5.68
C ARG A 49 5.07 2.73 -6.31
N PHE A 50 4.86 4.02 -6.05
CA PHE A 50 3.67 4.76 -6.49
C PHE A 50 4.04 5.90 -7.43
N TYR A 51 3.30 6.03 -8.51
CA TYR A 51 3.57 7.00 -9.57
C TYR A 51 2.32 7.80 -9.92
N ASP A 52 2.53 9.04 -10.34
CA ASP A 52 1.46 9.95 -10.75
C ASP A 52 0.85 9.47 -12.09
N SER A 53 -0.27 8.75 -12.01
CA SER A 53 -0.84 8.00 -13.14
C SER A 53 -1.01 8.82 -14.43
N LYS A 54 -1.45 10.08 -14.32
CA LYS A 54 -1.59 11.00 -15.46
C LYS A 54 -0.25 11.37 -16.08
N ALA A 55 0.75 11.64 -15.26
CA ALA A 55 2.06 12.03 -15.74
C ALA A 55 2.73 10.84 -16.44
N ILE A 56 2.65 9.65 -15.84
CA ILE A 56 3.16 8.42 -16.46
C ILE A 56 2.49 8.17 -17.81
N VAL A 57 1.15 8.21 -17.90
CA VAL A 57 0.46 7.97 -19.18
C VAL A 57 0.78 9.06 -20.22
N GLY A 58 0.90 10.32 -19.81
CA GLY A 58 1.23 11.39 -20.74
C GLY A 58 2.65 11.26 -21.33
N VAL A 59 3.59 10.77 -20.53
CA VAL A 59 4.95 10.44 -20.97
C VAL A 59 4.99 9.17 -21.81
N ALA A 60 4.28 8.12 -21.39
CA ALA A 60 4.16 6.86 -22.12
C ALA A 60 3.53 7.03 -23.51
N HIS A 61 2.59 7.97 -23.66
CA HIS A 61 2.05 8.34 -24.97
C HIS A 61 3.13 8.96 -25.87
N GLY A 62 3.98 9.83 -25.31
CA GLY A 62 5.11 10.40 -26.05
C GLY A 62 6.12 9.36 -26.49
N TYR A 63 6.43 8.36 -25.64
CA TYR A 63 7.28 7.23 -26.04
C TYR A 63 6.65 6.37 -27.14
N ALA A 64 5.33 6.21 -27.15
CA ALA A 64 4.64 5.41 -28.16
C ALA A 64 4.45 6.13 -29.50
N THR A 65 4.29 7.45 -29.49
CA THR A 65 3.81 8.22 -30.67
C THR A 65 4.76 9.33 -31.13
N GLY A 66 5.71 9.74 -30.29
CA GLY A 66 6.51 10.96 -30.46
C GLY A 66 5.86 12.22 -29.86
N ASP A 67 4.56 12.18 -29.54
CA ASP A 67 3.80 13.33 -29.05
C ASP A 67 3.55 13.23 -27.53
N PHE A 68 4.33 13.95 -26.73
CA PHE A 68 4.14 13.99 -25.27
C PHE A 68 2.87 14.76 -24.89
N ILE A 69 2.10 14.19 -23.96
CA ILE A 69 0.89 14.83 -23.44
C ILE A 69 1.23 15.55 -22.14
N ASP A 70 0.80 16.80 -22.03
CA ASP A 70 0.94 17.61 -20.81
C ASP A 70 -0.34 17.60 -19.95
N HIS A 71 -0.34 18.38 -18.88
CA HIS A 71 -1.50 18.51 -17.99
C HIS A 71 -2.78 19.07 -18.66
N THR A 72 -2.67 19.74 -19.81
CA THR A 72 -3.81 20.33 -20.53
C THR A 72 -4.47 19.37 -21.51
N GLY A 73 -3.73 18.35 -21.98
CA GLY A 73 -4.23 17.39 -22.94
C GLY A 73 -5.37 16.51 -22.40
N PHE A 74 -5.35 16.17 -21.11
CA PHE A 74 -6.34 15.29 -20.50
C PHE A 74 -7.69 15.99 -20.25
N SER A 75 -8.53 16.06 -21.29
CA SER A 75 -9.96 16.37 -21.16
C SER A 75 -10.77 15.19 -20.62
N GLY A 76 -10.31 13.95 -20.89
CA GLY A 76 -10.79 12.71 -20.29
C GLY A 76 -10.31 12.60 -18.84
N GLY A 77 -11.25 12.38 -17.91
CA GLY A 77 -10.96 12.30 -16.48
C GLY A 77 -10.02 11.15 -16.09
N LEU A 78 -9.68 11.08 -14.80
CA LEU A 78 -8.84 10.04 -14.20
C LEU A 78 -9.27 8.61 -14.54
N ALA A 79 -10.56 8.38 -14.83
CA ALA A 79 -11.10 7.08 -15.22
C ALA A 79 -10.54 6.55 -16.56
N THR A 80 -10.27 7.42 -17.54
CA THR A 80 -9.71 7.00 -18.84
C THR A 80 -8.26 6.54 -18.69
N VAL A 81 -7.48 7.29 -17.92
CA VAL A 81 -6.08 6.94 -17.58
C VAL A 81 -6.02 5.64 -16.78
N ALA A 82 -6.90 5.51 -15.77
CA ALA A 82 -6.95 4.30 -14.96
C ALA A 82 -7.36 3.06 -15.77
N GLY A 83 -8.33 3.21 -16.67
CA GLY A 83 -8.77 2.17 -17.60
C GLY A 83 -7.62 1.69 -18.49
N CYS A 84 -6.94 2.63 -19.18
CA CYS A 84 -5.77 2.34 -20.01
C CYS A 84 -4.68 1.55 -19.25
N LEU A 85 -4.27 2.02 -18.07
CA LEU A 85 -3.26 1.32 -17.27
C LEU A 85 -3.73 -0.08 -16.82
N SER A 86 -5.01 -0.21 -16.45
CA SER A 86 -5.57 -1.49 -16.02
C SER A 86 -5.66 -2.50 -17.16
N GLU A 87 -6.02 -2.06 -18.37
CA GLU A 87 -6.03 -2.88 -19.60
C GLU A 87 -4.62 -3.37 -19.97
N LEU A 88 -3.59 -2.59 -19.66
CA LEU A 88 -2.19 -2.97 -19.82
C LEU A 88 -1.65 -3.86 -18.68
N GLY A 89 -2.50 -4.25 -17.72
CA GLY A 89 -2.17 -5.15 -16.63
C GLY A 89 -1.47 -4.49 -15.43
N PHE A 90 -1.51 -3.16 -15.33
CA PHE A 90 -1.00 -2.45 -14.15
C PHE A 90 -2.08 -2.27 -13.08
N ILE A 91 -1.64 -2.09 -11.84
CA ILE A 91 -2.52 -1.71 -10.74
C ILE A 91 -2.59 -0.19 -10.64
N VAL A 92 -3.81 0.35 -10.66
CA VAL A 92 -4.07 1.74 -10.30
C VAL A 92 -4.75 1.75 -8.94
N ASP A 93 -4.01 2.15 -7.92
CA ASP A 93 -4.53 2.24 -6.56
C ASP A 93 -5.32 3.55 -6.41
N HIS A 94 -6.59 3.40 -6.02
CA HIS A 94 -7.50 4.50 -5.77
C HIS A 94 -8.49 4.12 -4.66
N GLY A 95 -8.93 5.11 -3.89
CA GLY A 95 -9.86 4.91 -2.77
C GLY A 95 -11.27 5.40 -3.07
N ALA A 96 -12.09 5.45 -2.02
CA ALA A 96 -13.41 6.05 -2.05
C ALA A 96 -13.36 7.54 -2.40
N LYS A 97 -14.53 8.13 -2.72
CA LYS A 97 -14.64 9.57 -2.96
C LYS A 97 -14.00 10.35 -1.78
N ASN A 98 -13.06 11.24 -2.09
CA ASN A 98 -12.26 12.07 -1.17
C ASN A 98 -11.07 11.36 -0.48
N ALA A 99 -10.82 10.08 -0.73
CA ALA A 99 -9.60 9.42 -0.26
C ALA A 99 -8.40 9.84 -1.11
N SER A 100 -7.26 10.08 -0.46
CA SER A 100 -6.01 10.44 -1.14
C SER A 100 -5.26 9.23 -1.70
N GLY A 101 -5.96 8.14 -2.06
CA GLY A 101 -5.40 6.86 -2.51
C GLY A 101 -6.25 5.67 -2.07
N GLY A 102 -5.87 4.45 -2.44
CA GLY A 102 -6.53 3.20 -2.06
C GLY A 102 -5.80 2.46 -0.94
N LEU A 103 -6.08 1.15 -0.82
CA LEU A 103 -5.52 0.32 0.24
C LEU A 103 -4.00 0.18 0.12
N LEU A 104 -3.42 0.13 -1.09
CA LEU A 104 -1.96 0.08 -1.21
C LEU A 104 -1.33 1.39 -0.74
N TRP A 105 -1.89 2.54 -1.11
CA TRP A 105 -1.40 3.85 -0.67
C TRP A 105 -1.53 4.06 0.84
N GLU A 106 -2.50 3.43 1.49
CA GLU A 106 -2.64 3.48 2.95
C GLU A 106 -1.39 2.96 3.69
N LEU A 107 -0.71 1.96 3.11
CA LEU A 107 0.55 1.43 3.64
C LEU A 107 1.68 2.48 3.60
N GLU A 108 1.61 3.43 2.65
CA GLU A 108 2.58 4.50 2.48
C GLU A 108 2.32 5.65 3.47
N THR A 109 1.09 6.13 3.59
CA THR A 109 0.81 7.41 4.27
C THR A 109 0.13 7.30 5.63
N ASN A 110 -0.60 6.21 5.89
CA ASN A 110 -1.57 6.16 6.98
C ASN A 110 -1.25 5.08 8.03
N THR A 111 -0.04 4.53 8.01
CA THR A 111 0.40 3.57 9.02
C THR A 111 1.40 4.26 9.96
N PRO A 112 0.97 4.78 11.14
CA PRO A 112 1.89 5.41 12.08
C PRO A 112 2.98 4.44 12.49
N VAL A 113 4.23 4.86 12.35
CA VAL A 113 5.40 4.08 12.72
C VAL A 113 5.86 4.53 14.10
N PHE A 114 5.96 3.56 15.01
CA PHE A 114 6.54 3.82 16.32
C PHE A 114 8.06 3.87 16.19
N THR A 115 8.69 4.85 16.84
CA THR A 115 10.14 5.02 16.85
C THR A 115 10.67 4.91 18.28
N GLY A 116 11.86 4.33 18.43
CA GLY A 116 12.54 4.16 19.71
C GLY A 116 14.03 3.92 19.47
N ASN A 117 14.88 4.53 20.29
CA ASN A 117 16.34 4.42 20.20
C ASN A 117 16.91 4.71 18.79
N GLY A 118 16.31 5.68 18.07
CA GLY A 118 16.72 6.04 16.71
C GLY A 118 16.35 5.02 15.62
N LYS A 119 15.57 3.98 15.97
CA LYS A 119 15.05 2.97 15.04
C LYS A 119 13.53 3.09 14.89
N SER A 120 13.03 2.62 13.75
CA SER A 120 11.61 2.60 13.42
C SER A 120 11.07 1.17 13.45
N ALA A 121 9.92 0.97 14.08
CA ALA A 121 9.31 -0.36 14.20
C ALA A 121 8.58 -0.78 12.91
N ALA A 122 9.14 -1.77 12.21
CA ALA A 122 8.51 -2.38 11.02
C ALA A 122 7.36 -3.36 11.37
N TYR A 123 7.03 -3.56 12.65
CA TYR A 123 6.19 -4.66 13.13
C TYR A 123 4.83 -4.79 12.46
N LYS A 124 4.15 -3.66 12.19
CA LYS A 124 2.85 -3.66 11.50
C LYS A 124 2.97 -4.23 10.09
N TYR A 125 4.01 -3.84 9.35
CA TYR A 125 4.26 -4.31 7.99
C TYR A 125 4.66 -5.79 7.97
N VAL A 126 5.45 -6.24 8.95
CA VAL A 126 5.79 -7.68 9.11
C VAL A 126 4.54 -8.52 9.35
N VAL A 127 3.63 -8.09 10.24
CA VAL A 127 2.36 -8.80 10.49
C VAL A 127 1.48 -8.81 9.23
N LEU A 128 1.39 -7.69 8.49
CA LEU A 128 0.62 -7.65 7.25
C LEU A 128 1.22 -8.56 6.17
N LEU A 129 2.55 -8.58 6.00
CA LEU A 129 3.23 -9.46 5.05
C LEU A 129 3.01 -10.93 5.39
N TRP A 130 3.18 -11.27 6.67
CA TRP A 130 2.86 -12.61 7.19
C TRP A 130 1.43 -13.02 6.85
N ALA A 131 0.45 -12.14 7.04
CA ALA A 131 -0.95 -12.42 6.75
C ALA A 131 -1.22 -12.57 5.24
N VAL A 132 -0.59 -11.75 4.39
CA VAL A 132 -0.69 -11.86 2.91
C VAL A 132 -0.14 -13.20 2.41
N VAL A 133 0.99 -13.66 2.95
CA VAL A 133 1.61 -14.95 2.59
C VAL A 133 0.72 -16.13 2.99
N ARG A 134 -0.04 -16.01 4.09
CA ARG A 134 -0.94 -17.05 4.59
C ARG A 134 -2.33 -17.04 3.96
N GLU A 135 -2.76 -15.93 3.36
CA GLU A 135 -4.10 -15.81 2.81
C GLU A 135 -4.40 -16.89 1.75
N GLY A 136 -5.47 -17.66 1.97
CA GLY A 136 -5.87 -18.79 1.12
C GLY A 136 -5.20 -20.12 1.47
N ARG A 137 -4.19 -20.13 2.35
CA ARG A 137 -3.49 -21.33 2.85
C ARG A 137 -3.84 -21.68 4.29
N SER A 138 -4.45 -20.75 5.02
CA SER A 138 -4.77 -20.89 6.43
C SER A 138 -6.08 -20.17 6.77
N PRO A 139 -6.73 -20.51 7.90
CA PRO A 139 -7.91 -19.80 8.36
C PRO A 139 -7.66 -18.30 8.54
N ASN A 140 -8.64 -17.50 8.16
CA ASN A 140 -8.68 -16.05 8.37
C ASN A 140 -10.16 -15.65 8.63
N PRO A 141 -10.51 -15.08 9.80
CA PRO A 141 -9.60 -14.65 10.89
C PRO A 141 -8.98 -15.83 11.66
N VAL A 142 -7.92 -15.53 12.41
CA VAL A 142 -7.21 -16.51 13.27
C VAL A 142 -7.10 -15.98 14.70
N ALA A 143 -7.24 -16.88 15.67
CA ALA A 143 -7.06 -16.57 17.09
C ALA A 143 -5.62 -16.18 17.41
N PHE A 144 -5.44 -15.16 18.25
CA PHE A 144 -4.12 -14.61 18.57
C PHE A 144 -3.22 -15.66 19.24
N SER A 145 -3.77 -16.47 20.14
CA SER A 145 -3.05 -17.51 20.87
C SER A 145 -2.38 -18.54 19.95
N THR A 146 -3.02 -18.86 18.82
CA THR A 146 -2.54 -19.81 17.82
C THR A 146 -1.27 -19.32 17.12
N VAL A 147 -1.14 -18.00 16.94
CA VAL A 147 -0.08 -17.42 16.10
C VAL A 147 0.92 -16.55 16.87
N ARG A 148 0.70 -16.27 18.16
CA ARG A 148 1.54 -15.34 18.94
C ARG A 148 3.02 -15.74 18.98
N MET A 149 3.33 -17.03 19.09
CA MET A 149 4.73 -17.48 19.14
C MET A 149 5.41 -17.33 17.78
N GLU A 150 4.74 -17.77 16.72
CA GLU A 150 5.19 -17.59 15.34
C GLU A 150 5.41 -16.11 14.99
N LEU A 151 4.49 -15.23 15.40
CA LEU A 151 4.64 -13.79 15.20
C LEU A 151 5.80 -13.22 16.03
N ALA A 152 6.01 -13.67 17.27
CA ALA A 152 7.16 -13.22 18.06
C ALA A 152 8.48 -13.54 17.36
N ASP A 153 8.61 -14.75 16.78
CA ASP A 153 9.79 -15.17 16.04
C ASP A 153 10.02 -14.30 14.78
N TYR A 154 8.97 -14.00 14.01
CA TYR A 154 9.08 -13.12 12.84
C TYR A 154 9.40 -11.66 13.20
N LEU A 155 8.96 -11.19 14.38
CA LEU A 155 9.19 -9.82 14.81
C LEU A 155 10.56 -9.62 15.45
N ALA A 156 11.15 -10.66 16.05
CA ALA A 156 12.40 -10.58 16.81
C ALA A 156 13.58 -9.93 16.04
N PRO A 157 13.82 -10.20 14.75
CA PRO A 157 14.89 -9.55 13.97
C PRO A 157 14.73 -8.03 13.83
N PHE A 158 13.52 -7.52 14.04
CA PHE A 158 13.17 -6.10 13.86
C PHE A 158 13.14 -5.32 15.18
N ALA A 159 13.63 -5.92 16.28
CA ALA A 159 13.59 -5.31 17.60
C ALA A 159 14.30 -3.95 17.63
N ILE A 160 13.59 -2.93 18.12
CA ILE A 160 14.10 -1.55 18.28
C ILE A 160 14.62 -1.26 19.71
N ALA A 161 14.48 -2.22 20.62
CA ALA A 161 14.93 -2.16 22.00
C ALA A 161 15.47 -3.54 22.44
N ASP A 162 16.08 -3.62 23.62
CA ASP A 162 16.65 -4.87 24.15
C ASP A 162 15.60 -5.94 24.44
N SER A 163 14.37 -5.51 24.73
CA SER A 163 13.22 -6.40 24.90
C SER A 163 12.66 -6.86 23.55
N GLN A 164 12.30 -8.14 23.46
CA GLN A 164 11.59 -8.66 22.28
C GLN A 164 10.28 -7.90 22.03
N PRO A 165 9.90 -7.69 20.75
CA PRO A 165 8.63 -7.08 20.41
C PRO A 165 7.46 -7.95 20.87
N ASP A 166 6.45 -7.33 21.51
CA ASP A 166 5.22 -8.04 21.85
C ASP A 166 4.29 -8.11 20.63
N PRO A 167 3.95 -9.29 20.10
CA PRO A 167 3.11 -9.44 18.92
C PRO A 167 1.68 -8.88 19.10
N VAL A 168 1.20 -8.70 20.33
CA VAL A 168 -0.13 -8.07 20.54
C VAL A 168 -0.15 -6.62 20.08
N ASP A 169 1.01 -5.96 20.07
CA ASP A 169 1.13 -4.55 19.78
C ASP A 169 0.79 -4.23 18.32
N PRO A 170 1.45 -4.81 17.30
CA PRO A 170 1.02 -4.65 15.92
C PRO A 170 -0.37 -5.25 15.67
N TRP A 171 -0.72 -6.38 16.29
CA TRP A 171 -2.02 -7.04 16.15
C TRP A 171 -3.20 -6.11 16.47
N VAL A 172 -3.10 -5.38 17.59
CA VAL A 172 -4.13 -4.41 18.02
C VAL A 172 -3.99 -3.08 17.29
N ALA A 173 -2.76 -2.61 17.06
CA ALA A 173 -2.53 -1.30 16.43
C ALA A 173 -2.98 -1.27 14.97
N LEU A 174 -3.00 -2.41 14.28
CA LEU A 174 -3.49 -2.54 12.91
C LEU A 174 -5.00 -2.36 12.78
N ARG A 175 -5.81 -2.47 13.85
CA ARG A 175 -7.28 -2.30 13.76
C ARG A 175 -7.74 -0.95 13.21
N LYS A 176 -6.85 0.06 13.21
CA LYS A 176 -7.11 1.39 12.67
C LYS A 176 -6.81 1.49 11.16
N SER A 177 -6.34 0.40 10.55
CA SER A 177 -6.06 0.32 9.12
C SER A 177 -7.21 -0.34 8.37
N GLY A 178 -7.38 0.02 7.10
CA GLY A 178 -8.27 -0.68 6.17
C GLY A 178 -7.81 -2.11 5.86
N TRP A 179 -6.60 -2.49 6.27
CA TRP A 179 -6.01 -3.81 6.02
C TRP A 179 -6.40 -4.88 7.01
N TRP A 180 -6.87 -4.52 8.20
CA TRP A 180 -6.95 -5.44 9.32
C TRP A 180 -8.30 -5.37 10.02
N THR A 181 -8.86 -6.53 10.33
CA THR A 181 -10.09 -6.64 11.11
C THR A 181 -9.79 -7.38 12.41
N LEU A 182 -9.93 -6.69 13.54
CA LEU A 182 -9.89 -7.28 14.88
C LEU A 182 -11.33 -7.54 15.33
N HIS A 183 -11.67 -8.80 15.58
CA HIS A 183 -13.01 -9.19 16.00
C HIS A 183 -13.17 -8.90 17.50
N MET A 184 -13.87 -7.82 17.81
CA MET A 184 -14.16 -7.41 19.19
C MET A 184 -15.31 -8.26 19.77
N PRO A 185 -15.32 -8.52 21.08
CA PRO A 185 -16.47 -9.14 21.74
C PRO A 185 -17.72 -8.27 21.62
N GLU A 186 -18.89 -8.89 21.72
CA GLU A 186 -20.16 -8.15 21.77
C GLU A 186 -20.15 -7.08 22.86
N GLY A 187 -20.76 -5.93 22.56
CA GLY A 187 -20.84 -4.79 23.48
C GLY A 187 -19.60 -3.89 23.48
N PHE A 188 -18.53 -4.23 22.76
CA PHE A 188 -17.36 -3.37 22.58
C PHE A 188 -17.32 -2.78 21.16
N ASP A 189 -17.29 -1.45 21.08
CA ASP A 189 -17.03 -0.76 19.82
C ASP A 189 -15.51 -0.65 19.58
N GLY A 190 -15.03 -1.22 18.48
CA GLY A 190 -13.61 -1.29 18.15
C GLY A 190 -12.94 0.06 17.92
N GLU A 191 -13.70 1.09 17.57
CA GLU A 191 -13.18 2.44 17.33
C GLU A 191 -12.95 3.23 18.63
N SER A 192 -13.86 3.12 19.59
CA SER A 192 -13.78 3.82 20.88
C SER A 192 -12.86 3.12 21.90
N VAL A 193 -12.60 1.82 21.74
CA VAL A 193 -11.74 1.07 22.67
C VAL A 193 -10.27 1.51 22.55
N THR A 194 -9.68 1.82 23.71
CA THR A 194 -8.27 2.22 23.80
C THR A 194 -7.33 1.06 23.42
N ASN A 195 -6.11 1.38 22.96
CA ASN A 195 -5.10 0.35 22.70
C ASN A 195 -4.85 -0.55 23.92
N ARG A 196 -4.84 0.02 25.14
CA ARG A 196 -4.62 -0.74 26.37
C ARG A 196 -5.73 -1.77 26.60
N GLN A 197 -6.99 -1.35 26.47
CA GLN A 197 -8.15 -2.24 26.62
C GLN A 197 -8.16 -3.33 25.54
N ALA A 198 -7.95 -2.96 24.27
CA ALA A 198 -7.92 -3.94 23.18
C ALA A 198 -6.78 -4.97 23.36
N LYS A 199 -5.60 -4.57 23.84
CA LYS A 199 -4.51 -5.50 24.20
C LYS A 199 -4.87 -6.41 25.37
N SER A 200 -5.60 -5.90 26.36
CA SER A 200 -6.08 -6.70 27.49
C SER A 200 -7.07 -7.76 27.01
N LEU A 201 -8.08 -7.35 26.24
CA LEU A 201 -9.09 -8.24 25.67
C LEU A 201 -8.49 -9.29 24.73
N THR A 202 -7.52 -8.89 23.89
CA THR A 202 -6.81 -9.84 23.00
C THR A 202 -6.14 -10.97 23.79
N ARG A 203 -5.61 -10.67 24.98
CA ARG A 203 -4.97 -11.69 25.82
C ARG A 203 -5.97 -12.49 26.65
N SER A 204 -7.05 -11.87 27.15
CA SER A 204 -8.02 -12.55 28.02
C SER A 204 -9.05 -13.37 27.25
N GLU A 205 -9.53 -12.85 26.11
CA GLU A 205 -10.60 -13.43 25.29
C GLU A 205 -10.09 -14.08 23.98
N ASP A 206 -8.77 -14.10 23.79
CA ASP A 206 -8.12 -14.66 22.59
C ASP A 206 -8.67 -14.11 21.26
N LEU A 207 -8.77 -12.78 21.18
CA LEU A 207 -9.42 -12.11 20.05
C LEU A 207 -8.81 -12.53 18.72
N GLN A 208 -9.70 -12.87 17.78
CA GLN A 208 -9.33 -13.25 16.43
C GLN A 208 -9.12 -12.01 15.56
N ALA A 209 -8.17 -12.09 14.64
CA ALA A 209 -7.97 -11.04 13.66
C ALA A 209 -7.38 -11.60 12.37
N GLY A 210 -7.35 -10.74 11.35
CA GLY A 210 -6.69 -11.02 10.10
C GLY A 210 -6.97 -9.95 9.05
N LEU A 211 -6.63 -10.26 7.80
CA LEU A 211 -6.84 -9.32 6.69
C LEU A 211 -8.32 -8.99 6.53
N SER A 212 -8.62 -7.71 6.29
CA SER A 212 -10.00 -7.25 6.08
C SER A 212 -10.64 -7.92 4.85
N PRO A 213 -11.97 -8.09 4.82
CA PRO A 213 -12.66 -8.66 3.67
C PRO A 213 -12.33 -7.96 2.33
N ALA A 214 -12.11 -6.63 2.37
CA ALA A 214 -11.72 -5.85 1.20
C ALA A 214 -10.34 -6.25 0.67
N VAL A 215 -9.33 -6.33 1.55
CA VAL A 215 -7.98 -6.76 1.15
C VAL A 215 -8.00 -8.21 0.67
N ARG A 216 -8.70 -9.11 1.36
CA ARG A 216 -8.81 -10.51 0.93
C ARG A 216 -9.42 -10.66 -0.46
N SER A 217 -10.42 -9.84 -0.79
CA SER A 217 -11.01 -9.82 -2.12
C SER A 217 -9.99 -9.38 -3.17
N LEU A 218 -9.23 -8.30 -2.91
CA LEU A 218 -8.20 -7.78 -3.81
C LEU A 218 -7.02 -8.75 -4.01
N LEU A 219 -6.63 -9.48 -2.97
CA LEU A 219 -5.57 -10.49 -3.02
C LEU A 219 -5.88 -11.68 -3.94
N LYS A 220 -7.11 -11.83 -4.43
CA LYS A 220 -7.44 -12.81 -5.48
C LYS A 220 -6.86 -12.42 -6.85
N ASN A 221 -6.50 -11.15 -7.04
CA ASN A 221 -5.76 -10.70 -8.21
C ASN A 221 -4.26 -10.86 -7.91
N ASP A 222 -3.57 -11.73 -8.67
CA ASP A 222 -2.16 -12.04 -8.46
C ASP A 222 -1.23 -10.84 -8.67
N VAL A 223 -1.57 -9.93 -9.59
CA VAL A 223 -0.81 -8.69 -9.81
C VAL A 223 -0.96 -7.77 -8.60
N TRP A 224 -2.18 -7.62 -8.07
CA TRP A 224 -2.40 -6.83 -6.86
C TRP A 224 -1.69 -7.44 -5.64
N ARG A 225 -1.70 -8.77 -5.51
CA ARG A 225 -0.96 -9.50 -4.48
C ARG A 225 0.55 -9.28 -4.59
N ALA A 226 1.10 -9.30 -5.79
CA ALA A 226 2.51 -9.04 -6.04
C ALA A 226 2.88 -7.61 -5.64
N GLU A 227 2.09 -6.62 -6.04
CA GLU A 227 2.31 -5.21 -5.67
C GLU A 227 2.14 -4.99 -4.16
N ALA A 228 1.14 -5.58 -3.52
CA ALA A 228 0.98 -5.54 -2.07
C ALA A 228 2.22 -6.09 -1.34
N THR A 229 2.73 -7.23 -1.79
CA THR A 229 3.93 -7.86 -1.24
C THR A 229 5.15 -6.96 -1.42
N ALA A 230 5.31 -6.38 -2.62
CA ALA A 230 6.42 -5.47 -2.93
C ALA A 230 6.37 -4.17 -2.10
N VAL A 231 5.18 -3.57 -1.90
CA VAL A 231 5.02 -2.41 -1.01
C VAL A 231 5.43 -2.79 0.41
N LEU A 232 4.92 -3.89 0.95
CA LEU A 232 5.21 -4.32 2.32
C LEU A 232 6.70 -4.59 2.54
N LEU A 233 7.36 -5.31 1.61
CA LEU A 233 8.79 -5.58 1.67
C LEU A 233 9.61 -4.27 1.64
N ARG A 234 9.32 -3.38 0.68
CA ARG A 234 10.00 -2.08 0.61
C ARG A 234 9.84 -1.29 1.91
N ARG A 235 8.63 -1.24 2.47
CA ARG A 235 8.37 -0.52 3.73
C ARG A 235 9.12 -1.15 4.91
N ILE A 236 9.26 -2.47 4.95
CA ILE A 236 10.10 -3.12 5.97
C ILE A 236 11.56 -2.69 5.79
N ASP A 237 12.10 -2.77 4.57
CA ASP A 237 13.49 -2.42 4.27
C ASP A 237 13.82 -0.95 4.60
N GLU A 238 12.93 -0.02 4.24
CA GLU A 238 13.09 1.42 4.52
C GLU A 238 13.13 1.74 6.02
N LEU A 239 12.39 0.98 6.85
CA LEU A 239 12.33 1.21 8.30
C LEU A 239 13.48 0.54 9.06
N VAL A 240 14.06 -0.52 8.48
CA VAL A 240 15.18 -1.29 9.07
C VAL A 240 16.52 -0.74 8.59
N GLY A 241 16.56 -0.14 7.40
CA GLY A 241 17.73 0.52 6.85
C GLY A 241 18.27 1.62 7.76
N PRO A 242 19.54 2.02 7.58
CA PRO A 242 20.12 3.10 8.36
C PRO A 242 19.27 4.36 8.20
N ALA A 243 18.88 4.97 9.32
CA ALA A 243 18.11 6.21 9.33
C ALA A 243 18.73 7.20 8.35
N HIS A 244 18.03 7.49 7.26
CA HIS A 244 18.47 8.49 6.30
C HIS A 244 18.44 9.83 7.04
N ARG A 245 19.65 10.36 7.35
CA ARG A 245 19.85 11.66 7.97
C ARG A 245 19.60 12.77 6.96
#